data_AF-A0A9W6JRZ9-F1
#
_entry.id   AF-A0A9W6JRZ9-F1
#
_cell.length_a   1.000
_cell.length_b   1.000
_cell.length_c   1.000
_cell.angle_alpha   90.00
_cell.angle_beta   90.00
_cell.angle_gamma   90.00
#
_symmetry.space_group_name_H-M   'P 1'
#
loop_
_entity.id
_entity.type
_entity.pdbx_description
1 polymer ?
#
loop_
_entity_poly.entity_id
_entity_poly.type
_entity_poly.pdbx_seq_one_letter_code
_entity_poly.pdbx_strand_id
1 'polypeptide(L)'
;MTPDQTAEEPAADLAYLQKINDVFYDQLKVADQKATYIMTIIVFLLVWSPDVRKLFFWRGHGVELTAASLLSLALVAALLTALAAALAVVTPRRRRGGAALFWGAWPQARAEVERITATADRAAIAASYADNAQNLAALCRLKYRFVTLAFGALIVALAAHGGLVVLG
;
A
#
# COMPACT_ATOMS: atom_id res chain seq x y z
N MET A 1 -18.60 39.93 28.12
CA MET A 1 -17.20 39.99 27.68
C MET A 1 -16.74 38.54 27.52
N THR A 2 -17.19 37.90 26.45
CA THR A 2 -16.81 36.54 26.06
C THR A 2 -15.55 36.68 25.21
N PRO A 3 -14.38 36.23 25.66
CA PRO A 3 -13.18 36.28 24.84
C PRO A 3 -13.30 35.25 23.71
N ASP A 4 -13.21 35.73 22.48
CA ASP A 4 -12.39 35.15 21.41
C ASP A 4 -12.54 33.64 21.07
N GLN A 5 -13.73 33.04 21.23
CA GLN A 5 -13.93 31.63 20.82
C GLN A 5 -13.91 31.42 19.30
N THR A 6 -14.19 32.47 18.51
CA THR A 6 -14.24 32.38 17.03
C THR A 6 -12.87 32.32 16.36
N ALA A 7 -11.78 32.74 17.03
CA ALA A 7 -10.42 32.64 16.48
C ALA A 7 -9.76 31.29 16.82
N GLU A 8 -10.19 30.63 17.90
CA GLU A 8 -9.66 29.36 18.38
C GLU A 8 -10.21 28.15 17.58
N GLU A 9 -11.48 28.20 17.19
CA GLU A 9 -12.18 27.19 16.38
C GLU A 9 -11.51 26.93 14.99
N PRO A 10 -11.22 27.95 14.15
CA PRO A 10 -10.61 27.73 12.84
C PRO A 10 -9.14 27.27 12.92
N ALA A 11 -8.46 27.53 14.04
CA ALA A 11 -7.11 27.01 14.28
C ALA A 11 -7.16 25.51 14.65
N ALA A 12 -8.15 25.10 15.46
CA ALA A 12 -8.39 23.71 15.81
C ALA A 12 -8.80 22.86 14.58
N ASP A 13 -9.63 23.41 13.69
CA ASP A 13 -10.04 22.74 12.45
C ASP A 13 -8.86 22.45 11.52
N LEU A 14 -7.99 23.44 11.33
CA LEU A 14 -6.80 23.28 10.49
C LEU A 14 -5.83 22.24 11.09
N ALA A 15 -5.62 22.27 12.41
CA ALA A 15 -4.79 21.29 13.10
C ALA A 15 -5.36 19.86 12.97
N TYR A 16 -6.68 19.72 13.03
CA TYR A 16 -7.35 18.44 12.80
C TYR A 16 -7.15 17.92 11.36
N LEU A 17 -7.26 18.80 10.35
CA LEU A 17 -7.00 18.44 8.95
C LEU A 17 -5.54 18.04 8.71
N GLN A 18 -4.59 18.73 9.32
CA GLN A 18 -3.17 18.36 9.28
C GLN A 18 -2.95 16.96 9.85
N LYS A 19 -3.53 16.69 11.03
CA LYS A 19 -3.44 15.38 11.69
C LYS A 19 -4.02 14.26 10.82
N ILE A 20 -5.13 14.49 10.12
CA ILE A 20 -5.70 13.51 9.17
C ILE A 20 -4.70 13.21 8.05
N ASN A 21 -4.09 14.25 7.47
CA ASN A 21 -3.09 14.08 6.41
C ASN A 21 -1.88 13.28 6.88
N ASP A 22 -1.38 13.56 8.08
CA ASP A 22 -0.26 12.84 8.69
C ASP A 22 -0.61 11.36 8.90
N VAL A 23 -1.81 11.06 9.42
CA VAL A 23 -2.28 9.67 9.58
C VAL A 23 -2.33 8.94 8.24
N PHE A 24 -2.85 9.56 7.18
CA PHE A 24 -2.87 8.91 5.87
C PHE A 24 -1.48 8.74 5.27
N TYR A 25 -0.58 9.69 5.49
CA TYR A 25 0.81 9.58 5.06
C TYR A 25 1.52 8.42 5.75
N ASP A 26 1.32 8.25 7.06
CA ASP A 26 1.86 7.12 7.81
C ASP A 26 1.25 5.78 7.38
N GLN A 27 -0.06 5.72 7.11
CA GLN A 27 -0.69 4.53 6.53
C GLN A 27 -0.06 4.17 5.18
N LEU A 28 0.30 5.16 4.35
CA LEU A 28 0.95 4.94 3.07
C LEU A 28 2.34 4.29 3.25
N LYS A 29 3.14 4.78 4.23
CA LYS A 29 4.43 4.18 4.58
C LYS A 29 4.29 2.77 5.12
N VAL A 30 3.33 2.55 6.02
CA VAL A 30 3.07 1.23 6.62
C VAL A 30 2.65 0.23 5.55
N ALA A 31 1.87 0.64 4.54
CA ALA A 31 1.53 -0.22 3.42
C ALA A 31 2.79 -0.68 2.64
N ASP A 32 3.74 0.22 2.41
CA ASP A 32 5.01 -0.09 1.72
C ASP A 32 5.90 -1.02 2.56
N GLN A 33 5.95 -0.80 3.88
CA GLN A 33 6.63 -1.70 4.82
C GLN A 33 6.01 -3.11 4.80
N LYS A 34 4.68 -3.21 4.83
CA LYS A 34 3.97 -4.50 4.75
C LYS A 34 4.29 -5.25 3.46
N ALA A 35 4.28 -4.55 2.33
CA ALA A 35 4.65 -5.15 1.05
C ALA A 35 6.10 -5.66 1.06
N THR A 36 7.02 -4.89 1.67
CA THR A 36 8.42 -5.28 1.83
C THR A 36 8.56 -6.55 2.66
N TYR A 37 7.85 -6.66 3.79
CA TYR A 37 7.86 -7.88 4.60
C TYR A 37 7.33 -9.10 3.83
N ILE A 38 6.26 -8.95 3.06
CA ILE A 38 5.73 -10.04 2.22
C ILE A 38 6.78 -10.49 1.19
N MET A 39 7.42 -9.54 0.49
CA MET A 39 8.48 -9.88 -0.47
C MET A 39 9.64 -10.62 0.22
N THR A 40 10.07 -10.17 1.40
CA THR A 40 11.12 -10.82 2.18
C THR A 40 10.72 -12.25 2.56
N ILE A 41 9.49 -12.49 2.99
CA ILE A 41 8.99 -13.84 3.32
C ILE A 41 9.00 -14.73 2.07
N ILE A 42 8.55 -14.22 0.92
CA ILE A 42 8.55 -14.97 -0.34
C ILE A 42 9.98 -15.36 -0.73
N VAL A 43 10.93 -14.40 -0.66
CA VAL A 43 12.35 -14.66 -0.94
C VAL A 43 12.91 -15.67 0.06
N PHE A 44 12.58 -15.54 1.34
CA PHE A 44 13.02 -16.49 2.37
C PHE A 44 12.52 -17.91 2.08
N LEU A 45 11.24 -18.08 1.72
CA LEU A 45 10.68 -19.37 1.34
C LEU A 45 11.41 -19.95 0.11
N LEU A 46 11.70 -19.12 -0.90
CA LEU A 46 12.45 -19.54 -2.08
C LEU A 46 13.89 -19.92 -1.75
N VAL A 47 14.57 -19.21 -0.86
CA VAL A 47 15.97 -19.53 -0.53
C VAL A 47 16.06 -20.74 0.39
N TRP A 48 15.21 -20.81 1.42
CA TRP A 48 15.30 -21.81 2.48
C TRP A 48 14.64 -23.14 2.11
N SER A 49 13.52 -23.12 1.38
CA SER A 49 12.76 -24.34 1.07
C SER A 49 13.17 -24.95 -0.27
N PRO A 50 13.93 -26.06 -0.28
CA PRO A 50 14.35 -26.72 -1.51
C PRO A 50 13.16 -27.22 -2.34
N ASP A 51 12.06 -27.58 -1.70
CA ASP A 51 10.87 -28.10 -2.38
C ASP A 51 10.11 -26.98 -3.09
N VAL A 52 9.98 -25.80 -2.47
CA VAL A 52 9.44 -24.62 -3.15
C VAL A 52 10.31 -24.26 -4.36
N ARG A 53 11.65 -24.30 -4.26
CA ARG A 53 12.53 -24.04 -5.42
C ARG A 53 12.30 -25.03 -6.55
N LYS A 54 12.23 -26.33 -6.26
CA LYS A 54 12.02 -27.37 -7.29
C LYS A 54 10.74 -27.12 -8.08
N LEU A 55 9.69 -26.65 -7.42
CA LEU A 55 8.42 -26.30 -8.06
C LEU A 55 8.52 -25.11 -9.03
N PHE A 56 9.40 -24.13 -8.75
CA PHE A 56 9.65 -22.99 -9.65
C PHE A 56 10.56 -23.34 -10.83
N PHE A 57 11.56 -24.22 -10.64
CA PHE A 57 12.53 -24.59 -11.69
C PHE A 57 12.11 -25.79 -12.54
N TRP A 58 10.80 -26.03 -12.64
CA TRP A 58 10.11 -27.12 -13.34
C TRP A 58 10.97 -27.91 -14.34
N ARG A 59 11.47 -29.08 -13.93
CA ARG A 59 12.15 -30.06 -14.80
C ARG A 59 11.25 -31.27 -15.01
N GLY A 60 10.37 -31.19 -16.01
CA GLY A 60 9.94 -32.33 -16.84
C GLY A 60 9.43 -33.61 -16.16
N HIS A 61 8.72 -33.55 -15.04
CA HIS A 61 7.96 -34.71 -14.56
C HIS A 61 6.52 -34.64 -15.08
N GLY A 62 6.02 -35.77 -15.59
CA GLY A 62 4.69 -35.90 -16.17
C GLY A 62 3.60 -35.38 -15.23
N VAL A 63 2.61 -34.69 -15.81
CA VAL A 63 1.48 -34.12 -15.06
C VAL A 63 0.51 -35.24 -14.72
N GLU A 64 0.79 -35.99 -13.67
CA GLU A 64 -0.24 -36.81 -13.02
C GLU A 64 -1.08 -35.91 -12.11
N LEU A 65 -2.41 -36.01 -12.22
CA LEU A 65 -3.34 -35.32 -11.31
C LEU A 65 -3.35 -36.02 -9.95
N THR A 66 -2.41 -35.63 -9.09
CA THR A 66 -2.34 -36.05 -7.69
C THR A 66 -2.67 -34.87 -6.77
N ALA A 67 -3.03 -35.13 -5.52
CA ALA A 67 -3.25 -34.07 -4.55
C ALA A 67 -2.01 -33.18 -4.37
N ALA A 68 -0.81 -33.76 -4.46
CA ALA A 68 0.45 -33.04 -4.40
C ALA A 68 0.66 -32.11 -5.61
N SER A 69 0.27 -32.50 -6.82
CA SER A 69 0.40 -31.63 -8.00
C SER A 69 -0.56 -30.44 -7.96
N LEU A 70 -1.79 -30.64 -7.45
CA LEU A 70 -2.73 -29.54 -7.22
C LEU A 70 -2.23 -28.55 -6.16
N LEU A 71 -1.70 -29.04 -5.04
CA LEU A 71 -1.12 -28.17 -4.00
C LEU A 71 0.12 -27.42 -4.49
N SER A 72 0.94 -28.06 -5.31
CA SER A 72 2.11 -27.43 -5.94
C SER A 72 1.72 -26.31 -6.89
N LEU A 73 0.71 -26.53 -7.74
CA LEU A 73 0.18 -25.50 -8.63
C LEU A 73 -0.43 -24.33 -7.83
N ALA A 74 -1.22 -24.64 -6.79
CA ALA A 74 -1.80 -23.63 -5.91
C ALA A 74 -0.72 -22.81 -5.21
N LEU A 75 0.35 -23.46 -4.72
CA LEU A 75 1.48 -22.80 -4.07
C LEU A 75 2.19 -21.83 -5.02
N VAL A 76 2.54 -22.26 -6.24
CA VAL A 76 3.21 -21.39 -7.23
C VAL A 76 2.31 -20.22 -7.63
N ALA A 77 1.03 -20.48 -7.92
CA ALA A 77 0.08 -19.43 -8.28
C ALA A 77 -0.12 -18.41 -7.15
N ALA A 78 -0.21 -18.89 -5.91
CA ALA A 78 -0.35 -18.06 -4.73
C ALA A 78 0.90 -17.19 -4.48
N LEU A 79 2.11 -17.76 -4.60
CA LEU A 79 3.37 -17.01 -4.45
C LEU A 79 3.54 -15.95 -5.55
N LEU A 80 3.22 -16.27 -6.81
CA LEU A 80 3.25 -15.30 -7.90
C LEU A 80 2.23 -14.18 -7.70
N THR A 81 1.01 -14.51 -7.25
CA THR A 81 -0.03 -13.53 -6.95
C THR A 81 0.39 -12.62 -5.79
N ALA A 82 0.95 -13.19 -4.72
CA ALA A 82 1.44 -12.44 -3.57
C ALA A 82 2.57 -11.49 -3.97
N LEU A 83 3.52 -11.96 -4.79
CA LEU A 83 4.64 -11.16 -5.28
C LEU A 83 4.16 -10.01 -6.19
N ALA A 84 3.31 -10.31 -7.17
CA ALA A 84 2.76 -9.30 -8.08
C ALA A 84 1.96 -8.23 -7.32
N ALA A 85 1.15 -8.64 -6.34
CA ALA A 85 0.40 -7.73 -5.49
C ALA A 85 1.32 -6.87 -4.61
N ALA A 86 2.37 -7.44 -4.01
CA ALA A 86 3.34 -6.69 -3.21
C ALA A 86 4.12 -5.67 -4.06
N LEU A 87 4.58 -6.06 -5.26
CA LEU A 87 5.22 -5.14 -6.20
C LEU A 87 4.29 -4.00 -6.62
N ALA A 88 3.00 -4.31 -6.85
CA ALA A 88 2.00 -3.29 -7.18
C ALA A 88 1.82 -2.25 -6.05
N VAL A 89 2.03 -2.62 -4.77
CA VAL A 89 1.99 -1.67 -3.63
C VAL A 89 3.14 -0.67 -3.70
N VAL A 90 4.36 -1.15 -3.95
CA VAL A 90 5.60 -0.34 -3.93
C VAL A 90 5.77 0.49 -5.21
N THR A 91 5.17 0.07 -6.32
CA THR A 91 5.28 0.76 -7.60
C THR A 91 4.84 2.23 -7.47
N PRO A 92 5.66 3.21 -7.91
CA PRO A 92 5.33 4.63 -7.79
C PRO A 92 4.09 4.96 -8.61
N ARG A 93 3.01 5.38 -7.93
CA ARG A 93 1.75 5.75 -8.59
C ARG A 93 1.72 7.24 -8.83
N ARG A 94 1.59 7.63 -10.09
CA ARG A 94 1.25 9.02 -10.46
C ARG A 94 -0.27 9.15 -10.47
N ARG A 95 -0.83 9.94 -9.57
CA ARG A 95 -2.22 10.41 -9.70
C ARG A 95 -2.17 11.77 -10.41
N ARG A 96 -2.95 11.91 -11.49
CA ARG A 96 -3.10 13.20 -12.19
C ARG A 96 -4.00 14.09 -11.35
N GLY A 97 -3.48 15.27 -10.99
CA GLY A 97 -4.20 16.32 -10.28
C GLY A 97 -4.17 16.20 -8.75
N GLY A 98 -4.15 17.38 -8.11
CA GLY A 98 -4.75 17.57 -6.80
C GLY A 98 -3.77 17.77 -5.65
N ALA A 99 -3.90 18.95 -5.03
CA ALA A 99 -3.24 19.46 -3.84
C ALA A 99 -1.74 19.78 -3.94
N ALA A 100 -1.41 20.96 -3.42
CA ALA A 100 -0.07 21.51 -3.28
C ALA A 100 0.95 20.57 -2.62
N LEU A 101 0.50 19.72 -1.70
CA LEU A 101 1.37 18.86 -0.93
C LEU A 101 1.83 17.60 -1.69
N PHE A 102 1.35 17.38 -2.92
CA PHE A 102 1.79 16.27 -3.75
C PHE A 102 2.98 16.67 -4.65
N TRP A 103 4.13 16.01 -4.48
CA TRP A 103 5.37 16.30 -5.23
C TRP A 103 5.20 16.31 -6.76
N GLY A 104 4.32 15.45 -7.30
CA GLY A 104 4.05 15.38 -8.73
C GLY A 104 3.22 16.53 -9.27
N ALA A 105 2.48 17.24 -8.42
CA ALA A 105 1.69 18.43 -8.75
C ALA A 105 2.40 19.74 -8.32
N TRP A 106 3.47 19.65 -7.53
CA TRP A 106 4.20 20.78 -6.97
C TRP A 106 4.60 21.86 -8.00
N PRO A 107 5.13 21.54 -9.20
CA PRO A 107 5.50 22.57 -10.17
C PRO A 107 4.33 23.46 -10.60
N GLN A 108 3.12 22.92 -10.60
CA GLN A 108 1.89 23.63 -11.01
C GLN A 108 1.20 24.29 -9.81
N ALA A 109 1.27 23.66 -8.63
CA ALA A 109 0.60 24.13 -7.42
C ALA A 109 1.42 25.15 -6.61
N ARG A 110 2.73 25.27 -6.86
CA ARG A 110 3.62 26.18 -6.12
C ARG A 110 3.16 27.64 -6.14
N ALA A 111 2.85 28.17 -7.31
CA ALA A 111 2.42 29.57 -7.47
C ALA A 111 1.11 29.85 -6.71
N GLU A 112 0.21 28.87 -6.69
CA GLU A 112 -1.06 28.95 -5.95
C GLU A 112 -0.83 28.96 -4.43
N VAL A 113 0.08 28.12 -3.93
CA VAL A 113 0.46 28.08 -2.51
C VAL A 113 1.10 29.38 -2.07
N GLU A 114 2.05 29.89 -2.85
CA GLU A 114 2.73 31.16 -2.56
C GLU A 114 1.70 32.29 -2.45
N ARG A 115 0.71 32.32 -3.35
CA ARG A 115 -0.41 33.28 -3.31
C ARG A 115 -1.29 33.13 -2.06
N ILE A 116 -1.75 31.91 -1.76
CA ILE A 116 -2.60 31.63 -0.59
C ILE A 116 -1.88 31.97 0.73
N THR A 117 -0.57 31.68 0.79
CA THR A 117 0.25 31.95 1.98
C THR A 117 0.47 33.45 2.15
N ALA A 118 0.66 34.20 1.05
CA ALA A 118 0.81 35.65 1.08
C ALA A 118 -0.44 36.37 1.58
N THR A 119 -1.63 35.83 1.33
CA THR A 119 -2.91 36.40 1.81
C THR A 119 -3.34 35.89 3.18
N ALA A 120 -2.59 34.95 3.79
CA ALA A 120 -2.95 34.27 5.04
C ALA A 120 -4.38 33.73 5.05
N ASP A 121 -4.89 33.31 3.88
CA ASP A 121 -6.26 32.83 3.72
C ASP A 121 -6.40 31.42 4.30
N ARG A 122 -6.81 31.36 5.57
CA ARG A 122 -6.98 30.10 6.30
C ARG A 122 -8.03 29.19 5.66
N ALA A 123 -9.06 29.74 5.03
CA ALA A 123 -10.08 28.94 4.37
C ALA A 123 -9.51 28.24 3.13
N ALA A 124 -8.72 28.96 2.33
CA ALA A 124 -8.02 28.37 1.18
C ALA A 124 -6.96 27.32 1.60
N ILE A 125 -6.23 27.56 2.70
CA ILE A 125 -5.29 26.58 3.26
C ILE A 125 -6.05 25.31 3.70
N ALA A 126 -7.14 25.46 4.46
CA ALA A 126 -7.94 24.33 4.92
C ALA A 126 -8.52 23.51 3.74
N ALA A 127 -9.02 24.18 2.70
CA ALA A 127 -9.49 23.52 1.48
C ALA A 127 -8.37 22.69 0.81
N SER A 128 -7.16 23.23 0.72
CA SER A 128 -6.00 22.51 0.17
C SER A 128 -5.64 21.25 0.97
N TYR A 129 -5.71 21.31 2.30
CA TYR A 129 -5.51 20.13 3.16
C TYR A 129 -6.63 19.10 3.03
N ALA A 130 -7.88 19.54 2.87
CA ALA A 130 -9.02 18.64 2.65
C ALA A 130 -8.88 17.89 1.30
N ASP A 131 -8.50 18.59 0.23
CA ASP A 131 -8.23 17.99 -1.08
C ASP A 131 -7.07 16.99 -1.01
N ASN A 132 -6.00 17.34 -0.28
CA ASN A 132 -4.87 16.43 -0.07
C ASN A 132 -5.30 15.17 0.68
N ALA A 133 -6.10 15.31 1.73
CA ALA A 133 -6.62 14.19 2.51
C ALA A 133 -7.44 13.23 1.65
N GLN A 134 -8.29 13.75 0.74
CA GLN A 134 -9.05 12.92 -0.20
C GLN A 134 -8.14 12.15 -1.16
N ASN A 135 -7.08 12.79 -1.64
CA ASN A 135 -6.09 12.14 -2.50
C ASN A 135 -5.31 11.05 -1.79
N LEU A 136 -4.81 11.34 -0.58
CA LEU A 136 -4.12 10.35 0.25
C LEU A 136 -5.03 9.19 0.63
N ALA A 137 -6.27 9.44 1.04
CA ALA A 137 -7.24 8.40 1.37
C ALA A 137 -7.50 7.46 0.18
N ALA A 138 -7.63 8.01 -1.04
CA ALA A 138 -7.81 7.20 -2.24
C ALA A 138 -6.58 6.34 -2.56
N LEU A 139 -5.37 6.90 -2.41
CA LEU A 139 -4.12 6.15 -2.57
C LEU A 139 -3.98 5.04 -1.53
N CYS A 140 -4.28 5.33 -0.26
CA CYS A 140 -4.28 4.34 0.81
C CYS A 140 -5.27 3.21 0.51
N ARG A 141 -6.54 3.50 0.18
CA ARG A 141 -7.51 2.46 -0.18
C ARG A 141 -7.00 1.55 -1.29
N LEU A 142 -6.41 2.12 -2.34
CA LEU A 142 -5.86 1.33 -3.42
C LEU A 142 -4.65 0.50 -2.99
N LYS A 143 -3.69 1.05 -2.22
CA LYS A 143 -2.54 0.27 -1.72
C LYS A 143 -3.00 -0.86 -0.81
N TYR A 144 -3.90 -0.59 0.13
CA TYR A 144 -4.39 -1.59 1.08
C TYR A 144 -5.15 -2.73 0.40
N ARG A 145 -5.85 -2.49 -0.72
CA ARG A 145 -6.43 -3.59 -1.54
C ARG A 145 -5.36 -4.58 -2.01
N PHE A 146 -4.23 -4.09 -2.50
CA PHE A 146 -3.12 -4.96 -2.91
C PHE A 146 -2.42 -5.61 -1.72
N VAL A 147 -2.29 -4.90 -0.59
CA VAL A 147 -1.76 -5.50 0.66
C VAL A 147 -2.65 -6.66 1.12
N THR A 148 -3.97 -6.50 1.14
CA THR A 148 -4.92 -7.56 1.49
C THR A 148 -4.83 -8.74 0.53
N LEU A 149 -4.76 -8.47 -0.78
CA LEU A 149 -4.56 -9.52 -1.79
C LEU A 149 -3.24 -10.27 -1.57
N ALA A 150 -2.14 -9.55 -1.31
CA ALA A 150 -0.82 -10.13 -1.11
C ALA A 150 -0.78 -11.00 0.16
N PHE A 151 -1.35 -10.53 1.26
CA PHE A 151 -1.47 -11.32 2.50
C PHE A 151 -2.35 -12.56 2.30
N GLY A 152 -3.51 -12.41 1.66
CA GLY A 152 -4.41 -13.54 1.38
C GLY A 152 -3.72 -14.62 0.54
N ALA A 153 -3.04 -14.20 -0.53
CA ALA A 153 -2.26 -15.10 -1.37
C ALA A 153 -1.10 -15.74 -0.60
N LEU A 154 -0.40 -15.00 0.27
CA LEU A 154 0.65 -15.56 1.11
C LEU A 154 0.13 -16.62 2.09
N ILE A 155 -1.05 -16.41 2.70
CA ILE A 155 -1.69 -17.41 3.57
C ILE A 155 -1.99 -18.70 2.79
N VAL A 156 -2.54 -18.58 1.59
CA VAL A 156 -2.80 -19.74 0.71
C VAL A 156 -1.49 -20.47 0.37
N ALA A 157 -0.42 -19.73 0.07
CA ALA A 157 0.89 -20.31 -0.18
C ALA A 157 1.41 -21.08 1.05
N LEU A 158 1.34 -20.51 2.25
CA LEU A 158 1.77 -21.18 3.47
C LEU A 158 0.95 -22.44 3.76
N ALA A 159 -0.37 -22.39 3.57
CA ALA A 159 -1.25 -23.55 3.74
C ALA A 159 -0.93 -24.66 2.72
N ALA A 160 -0.73 -24.31 1.45
CA ALA A 160 -0.36 -25.26 0.41
C ALA A 160 1.02 -25.89 0.66
N HIS A 161 1.99 -25.09 1.11
CA HIS A 161 3.31 -25.59 1.50
C HIS A 161 3.23 -26.56 2.68
N GLY A 162 2.47 -26.21 3.73
CA GLY A 162 2.25 -27.11 4.86
C GLY A 162 1.58 -28.43 4.44
N GLY A 163 0.59 -28.37 3.54
CA GLY A 163 -0.05 -29.57 2.98
C GLY A 163 0.93 -30.47 2.21
N LEU A 164 1.83 -29.89 1.43
CA LEU A 164 2.89 -30.63 0.74
C LEU A 164 3.85 -31.32 1.72
N VAL A 165 4.23 -30.64 2.80
CA VAL A 165 5.11 -31.21 3.85
C VAL A 165 4.44 -32.36 4.59
N VAL A 166 3.11 -32.36 4.70
CA VAL A 166 2.36 -33.46 5.35
C VAL A 166 2.16 -34.67 4.42
N LEU A 167 2.04 -34.43 3.11
CA LEU A 167 1.78 -35.48 2.12
C LEU A 167 3.03 -36.13 1.55
N GLY A 168 4.16 -35.43 1.57
CA GLY A 168 5.48 -35.90 1.10
C GLY A 168 6.30 -36.48 2.23
#